data_AF-A0A7X7K3D5-F1
#
_entry.id   AF-A0A7X7K3D5-F1
#
_cell.length_a   1.000
_cell.length_b   1.000
_cell.length_c   1.000
_cell.angle_alpha   90.00
_cell.angle_beta   90.00
_cell.angle_gamma   90.00
#
_symmetry.space_group_name_H-M   'P 1'
#
loop_
_entity.id
_entity.type
_entity.pdbx_description
1 polymer ?
#
loop_
_entity_poly.entity_id
_entity_poly.type
_entity_poly.pdbx_seq_one_letter_code
_entity_poly.pdbx_strand_id
1 'polypeptide(L)'
;MGYTHYWTDFGSGDTLPAEAVKLIKQVIDQAYGLGLIQREYDDSRPPIVTAQEVRFNGIGEEGHETFRYSTSPGDEIGFCKTARKPYDAVAMRVLLILGYYREGLTIRSDGEFDDEWADALAWFNREVGHAYVDRHLGFYRPSTSQPISIPDLCF
;
A
#
# COMPACT_ATOMS: atom_id res chain seq x y z
N MET A 1 20.05 -2.63 -9.09
CA MET A 1 19.52 -1.93 -7.89
C MET A 1 18.02 -1.83 -8.06
N GLY A 2 17.24 -2.24 -7.06
CA GLY A 2 15.77 -2.32 -7.15
C GLY A 2 15.11 -1.16 -6.42
N TYR A 3 14.07 -0.59 -7.03
CA TYR A 3 13.14 0.34 -6.41
C TYR A 3 12.38 -0.35 -5.26
N THR A 4 12.40 0.24 -4.06
CA THR A 4 11.93 -0.40 -2.83
C THR A 4 10.91 0.46 -2.10
N HIS A 5 9.87 -0.20 -1.59
CA HIS A 5 8.95 0.36 -0.61
C HIS A 5 9.19 -0.27 0.74
N TYR A 6 9.09 0.53 1.80
CA TYR A 6 9.30 0.13 3.19
C TYR A 6 8.10 0.53 4.01
N TRP A 7 7.79 -0.25 5.04
CA TRP A 7 6.80 0.12 6.02
C TRP A 7 7.23 -0.28 7.43
N THR A 8 6.66 0.40 8.40
CA THR A 8 6.84 0.11 9.82
C THR A 8 5.52 0.27 10.55
N ASP A 9 5.03 -0.81 11.15
CA ASP A 9 3.78 -0.89 11.90
C ASP A 9 4.06 -1.32 13.34
N PHE A 10 4.20 -0.35 14.24
CA PHE A 10 4.29 -0.63 15.69
C PHE A 10 2.91 -0.77 16.35
N GLY A 11 1.82 -0.79 15.55
CA GLY A 11 0.47 -1.01 16.04
C GLY A 11 0.33 -2.37 16.71
N SER A 12 -0.39 -2.42 17.83
CA SER A 12 -0.49 -3.59 18.68
C SER A 12 -1.36 -4.69 18.05
N GLY A 13 -0.78 -5.62 17.29
CA GLY A 13 -1.35 -6.97 17.01
C GLY A 13 -2.78 -7.07 16.45
N ASP A 14 -3.41 -5.95 16.10
CA ASP A 14 -4.79 -5.89 15.68
C ASP A 14 -4.94 -6.33 14.23
N THR A 15 -6.05 -6.97 13.91
CA THR A 15 -6.41 -7.33 12.55
C THR A 15 -6.79 -6.09 11.73
N LEU A 16 -6.57 -6.11 10.42
CA LEU A 16 -7.07 -5.09 9.49
C LEU A 16 -8.61 -4.97 9.60
N PRO A 17 -9.16 -3.74 9.61
CA PRO A 17 -10.60 -3.53 9.54
C PRO A 17 -11.22 -4.19 8.29
N ALA A 18 -12.45 -4.69 8.41
CA ALA A 18 -13.13 -5.38 7.30
C ALA A 18 -13.21 -4.56 6.00
N GLU A 19 -13.38 -3.24 6.10
CA GLU A 19 -13.40 -2.37 4.92
C GLU A 19 -12.02 -2.28 4.25
N ALA A 20 -10.93 -2.25 5.03
CA ALA A 20 -9.58 -2.30 4.48
C ALA A 20 -9.34 -3.61 3.72
N VAL A 21 -9.72 -4.75 4.33
CA VAL A 21 -9.60 -6.08 3.70
C VAL A 21 -10.39 -6.13 2.40
N LYS A 22 -11.62 -5.60 2.39
CA LYS A 22 -12.48 -5.54 1.20
C LYS A 22 -11.85 -4.71 0.07
N LEU A 23 -11.35 -3.51 0.36
CA LEU A 23 -10.72 -2.63 -0.62
C LEU A 23 -9.42 -3.24 -1.17
N ILE A 24 -8.57 -3.80 -0.30
CA ILE A 24 -7.35 -4.51 -0.72
C ILE A 24 -7.73 -5.70 -1.61
N LYS A 25 -8.77 -6.47 -1.23
CA LYS A 25 -9.23 -7.60 -2.04
C LYS A 25 -9.69 -7.15 -3.43
N GLN A 26 -10.38 -6.02 -3.56
CA GLN A 26 -10.78 -5.49 -4.87
C GLN A 26 -9.58 -5.17 -5.76
N VAL A 27 -8.56 -4.48 -5.21
CA VAL A 27 -7.31 -4.18 -5.93
C VAL A 27 -6.59 -5.45 -6.36
N ILE A 28 -6.49 -6.42 -5.45
CA ILE A 28 -5.78 -7.68 -5.66
C ILE A 28 -6.53 -8.57 -6.67
N ASP A 29 -7.84 -8.73 -6.55
CA ASP A 29 -8.65 -9.53 -7.48
C ASP A 29 -8.58 -8.96 -8.90
N GLN A 30 -8.65 -7.63 -9.04
CA GLN A 30 -8.50 -6.97 -10.34
C GLN A 30 -7.12 -7.22 -10.94
N ALA A 31 -6.06 -7.03 -10.18
CA ALA A 31 -4.69 -7.26 -10.65
C ALA A 31 -4.41 -8.73 -10.97
N TYR A 32 -4.94 -9.66 -10.18
CA TYR A 32 -4.86 -11.10 -10.42
C TYR A 32 -5.60 -11.51 -11.69
N GLY A 33 -6.81 -10.98 -11.91
CA GLY A 33 -7.58 -11.22 -13.13
C GLY A 33 -6.93 -10.67 -14.40
N LEU A 34 -6.10 -9.63 -14.28
CA LEU A 34 -5.28 -9.07 -15.38
C LEU A 34 -3.95 -9.82 -15.59
N GLY A 35 -3.64 -10.82 -14.76
CA GLY A 35 -2.37 -11.55 -14.83
C GLY A 35 -1.15 -10.72 -14.44
N LEU A 36 -1.32 -9.69 -13.59
CA LEU A 36 -0.21 -8.86 -13.12
C LEU A 36 0.49 -9.45 -11.89
N ILE A 37 -0.25 -10.18 -11.06
CA ILE A 37 0.24 -10.71 -9.78
C ILE A 37 -0.18 -12.15 -9.59
N GLN A 38 0.50 -12.85 -8.70
CA GLN A 38 0.11 -14.14 -8.12
C GLN A 38 0.68 -14.22 -6.68
N ARG A 39 0.67 -15.38 -6.02
CA ARG A 39 1.13 -15.50 -4.62
C ARG A 39 2.63 -15.19 -4.46
N GLU A 40 3.47 -15.88 -5.22
CA GLU A 40 4.92 -15.64 -5.32
C GLU A 40 5.32 -15.58 -6.79
N TYR A 41 6.50 -15.07 -7.13
CA TYR A 41 6.93 -15.02 -8.53
C TYR A 41 6.94 -16.41 -9.22
N ASP A 42 7.14 -17.49 -8.45
CA ASP A 42 7.18 -18.89 -8.89
C ASP A 42 6.00 -19.74 -8.41
N ASP A 43 5.01 -19.14 -7.74
CA ASP A 43 3.82 -19.83 -7.22
C ASP A 43 2.52 -19.24 -7.79
N SER A 44 1.92 -19.99 -8.72
CA SER A 44 0.70 -19.60 -9.45
C SER A 44 -0.58 -19.60 -8.61
N ARG A 45 -0.50 -19.97 -7.33
CA ARG A 45 -1.66 -19.87 -6.43
C ARG A 45 -2.12 -18.41 -6.32
N PRO A 46 -3.40 -18.17 -5.99
CA PRO A 46 -3.90 -16.81 -5.79
C PRO A 46 -3.18 -16.10 -4.62
N PRO A 47 -3.04 -14.76 -4.70
CA PRO A 47 -2.64 -13.91 -3.58
C PRO A 47 -3.40 -14.20 -2.28
N ILE A 48 -2.80 -13.86 -1.14
CA ILE A 48 -3.44 -13.94 0.17
C ILE A 48 -3.94 -12.55 0.54
N VAL A 49 -5.22 -12.45 0.89
CA VAL A 49 -5.82 -11.24 1.46
C VAL A 49 -6.72 -11.65 2.60
N THR A 50 -6.26 -11.43 3.83
CA THR A 50 -7.00 -11.68 5.06
C THR A 50 -6.91 -10.46 5.97
N ALA A 51 -7.53 -10.54 7.14
CA ALA A 51 -7.38 -9.49 8.14
C ALA A 51 -5.99 -9.49 8.81
N GLN A 52 -5.18 -10.54 8.59
CA GLN A 52 -3.87 -10.70 9.22
C GLN A 52 -2.71 -10.64 8.23
N GLU A 53 -2.95 -10.92 6.95
CA GLU A 53 -1.89 -10.99 5.94
C GLU A 53 -2.39 -10.52 4.57
N VAL A 54 -1.53 -9.74 3.91
CA VAL A 54 -1.64 -9.41 2.49
C VAL A 54 -0.35 -9.85 1.81
N ARG A 55 -0.45 -10.76 0.83
CA ARG A 55 0.70 -11.40 0.20
C ARG A 55 0.52 -11.60 -1.29
N PHE A 56 1.45 -11.07 -2.08
CA PHE A 56 1.48 -11.23 -3.54
C PHE A 56 2.87 -10.87 -4.12
N ASN A 57 3.09 -11.25 -5.37
CA ASN A 57 4.26 -10.84 -6.16
C ASN A 57 3.85 -10.75 -7.65
N GLY A 58 4.68 -10.11 -8.47
CA GLY A 58 4.56 -10.19 -9.93
C GLY A 58 4.81 -11.61 -10.44
N ILE A 59 4.35 -11.93 -11.65
CA ILE A 59 4.42 -13.29 -12.21
C ILE A 59 5.76 -13.53 -12.91
N GLY A 60 6.46 -14.61 -12.54
CA GLY A 60 7.70 -15.04 -13.20
C GLY A 60 8.76 -13.94 -13.27
N GLU A 61 9.22 -13.61 -14.48
CA GLU A 61 10.19 -12.55 -14.72
C GLU A 61 9.66 -11.15 -14.40
N GLU A 62 8.34 -10.96 -14.25
CA GLU A 62 7.75 -9.70 -13.80
C GLU A 62 7.66 -9.60 -12.26
N GLY A 63 8.00 -10.67 -11.53
CA GLY A 63 8.18 -10.66 -10.08
C GLY A 63 9.56 -10.16 -9.65
N HIS A 64 9.71 -9.72 -8.39
CA HIS A 64 11.03 -9.33 -7.87
C HIS A 64 11.24 -9.66 -6.39
N GLU A 65 10.45 -9.06 -5.50
CA GLU A 65 10.42 -9.36 -4.06
C GLU A 65 8.96 -9.49 -3.67
N THR A 66 8.64 -10.43 -2.79
CA THR A 66 7.25 -10.66 -2.42
C THR A 66 6.76 -9.53 -1.52
N PHE A 67 5.66 -8.89 -1.91
CA PHE A 67 4.94 -8.01 -1.01
C PHE A 67 4.29 -8.86 0.07
N ARG A 68 4.69 -8.67 1.32
CA ARG A 68 4.07 -9.35 2.46
C ARG A 68 3.89 -8.39 3.63
N TYR A 69 2.66 -7.95 3.85
CA TYR A 69 2.28 -7.27 5.08
C TYR A 69 1.60 -8.27 6.02
N SER A 70 1.97 -8.26 7.31
CA SER A 70 1.45 -9.15 8.35
C SER A 70 1.20 -8.35 9.62
N THR A 71 0.07 -8.62 10.28
CA THR A 71 -0.25 -8.03 11.60
C THR A 71 0.30 -8.87 12.76
N SER A 72 1.04 -9.94 12.47
CA SER A 72 1.58 -10.83 13.49
C SER A 72 2.68 -10.14 14.30
N PRO A 73 2.78 -10.38 15.61
CA PRO A 73 3.89 -9.87 16.42
C PRO A 73 5.25 -10.30 15.82
N GLY A 74 6.21 -9.38 15.74
CA GLY A 74 7.53 -9.62 15.14
C GLY A 74 7.63 -9.35 13.62
N ASP A 75 6.52 -8.98 12.96
CA ASP A 75 6.49 -8.57 11.54
C ASP A 75 6.32 -7.04 11.38
N GLU A 76 6.74 -6.24 12.37
CA GLU A 76 6.49 -4.79 12.40
C GLU A 76 7.19 -4.04 11.26
N ILE A 77 8.30 -4.56 10.75
CA ILE A 77 9.11 -3.93 9.70
C ILE A 77 9.04 -4.80 8.45
N GLY A 78 8.66 -4.21 7.33
CA GLY A 78 8.67 -4.90 6.05
C GLY A 78 9.12 -4.01 4.90
N PHE A 79 9.47 -4.66 3.80
CA PHE A 79 9.83 -4.00 2.56
C PHE A 79 9.43 -4.86 1.36
N CYS A 80 9.31 -4.23 0.19
CA CYS A 80 9.08 -4.90 -1.08
C CYS A 80 9.85 -4.18 -2.17
N LYS A 81 10.81 -4.88 -2.80
CA LYS A 81 11.53 -4.38 -3.97
C LYS A 81 10.75 -4.75 -5.23
N THR A 82 10.32 -3.75 -5.98
CA THR A 82 9.53 -3.98 -7.19
C THR A 82 10.33 -3.75 -8.46
N ALA A 83 11.44 -3.01 -8.37
CA ALA A 83 12.23 -2.60 -9.53
C ALA A 83 11.39 -1.88 -10.62
N ARG A 84 10.32 -1.17 -10.22
CA ARG A 84 9.36 -0.48 -11.12
C ARG A 84 8.68 -1.42 -12.12
N LYS A 85 8.59 -2.71 -11.78
CA LYS A 85 7.86 -3.71 -12.58
C LYS A 85 6.34 -3.46 -12.50
N PRO A 86 5.53 -3.99 -13.42
CA PRO A 86 4.12 -3.65 -13.53
C PRO A 86 3.28 -3.81 -12.24
N TYR A 87 3.64 -4.76 -11.37
CA TYR A 87 2.94 -4.96 -10.09
C TYR A 87 3.23 -3.89 -9.02
N ASP A 88 4.18 -2.99 -9.27
CA ASP A 88 4.53 -1.88 -8.37
C ASP A 88 3.33 -0.98 -8.07
N ALA A 89 2.50 -0.70 -9.08
CA ALA A 89 1.26 0.05 -8.90
C ALA A 89 0.28 -0.63 -7.93
N VAL A 90 0.29 -1.97 -7.86
CA VAL A 90 -0.51 -2.74 -6.91
C VAL A 90 0.04 -2.55 -5.49
N ALA A 91 1.37 -2.65 -5.33
CA ALA A 91 2.05 -2.44 -4.05
C ALA A 91 1.75 -1.04 -3.49
N MET A 92 1.88 0.01 -4.31
CA MET A 92 1.58 1.39 -3.89
C MET A 92 0.11 1.54 -3.44
N ARG A 93 -0.87 1.04 -4.21
CA ARG A 93 -2.29 1.14 -3.83
C ARG A 93 -2.60 0.41 -2.53
N VAL A 94 -2.05 -0.79 -2.33
CA VAL A 94 -2.21 -1.55 -1.09
C VAL A 94 -1.60 -0.77 0.08
N LEU A 95 -0.40 -0.21 -0.07
CA LEU A 95 0.22 0.62 0.96
C LEU A 95 -0.60 1.86 1.32
N LEU A 96 -1.20 2.55 0.34
CA LEU A 96 -2.10 3.68 0.62
C LEU A 96 -3.33 3.27 1.43
N ILE A 97 -3.95 2.13 1.10
CA ILE A 97 -5.07 1.59 1.88
C ILE A 97 -4.62 1.23 3.29
N LEU A 98 -3.49 0.54 3.43
CA LEU A 98 -2.94 0.20 4.74
C LEU A 98 -2.67 1.47 5.56
N GLY A 99 -2.00 2.47 4.99
CA GLY A 99 -1.69 3.73 5.67
C GLY A 99 -2.93 4.51 6.11
N TYR A 100 -4.03 4.37 5.38
CA TYR A 100 -5.30 5.02 5.74
C TYR A 100 -6.02 4.33 6.92
N TYR A 101 -5.99 3.00 6.97
CA TYR A 101 -6.71 2.22 7.98
C TYR A 101 -5.86 1.80 9.18
N ARG A 102 -4.53 1.86 9.09
CA ARG A 102 -3.60 1.53 10.16
C ARG A 102 -2.96 2.78 10.72
N GLU A 103 -3.52 3.24 11.83
CA GLU A 103 -2.93 4.35 12.59
C GLU A 103 -1.52 3.99 13.04
N GLY A 104 -0.57 4.89 12.83
CA GLY A 104 0.84 4.68 13.17
C GLY A 104 1.65 3.91 12.12
N LEU A 105 1.03 3.40 11.05
CA LEU A 105 1.77 2.82 9.93
C LEU A 105 2.58 3.90 9.22
N THR A 106 3.90 3.75 9.23
CA THR A 106 4.83 4.62 8.49
C THR A 106 5.19 3.94 7.17
N ILE A 107 5.09 4.67 6.05
CA ILE A 107 5.46 4.19 4.72
C ILE A 107 6.60 5.05 4.17
N ARG A 108 7.59 4.41 3.55
CA ARG A 108 8.71 5.07 2.86
C ARG A 108 8.96 4.40 1.52
N SER A 109 9.55 5.11 0.58
CA SER A 109 9.94 4.58 -0.73
C SER A 109 11.30 5.16 -1.12
N ASP A 110 12.02 4.45 -2.00
CA ASP A 110 13.22 5.00 -2.68
C ASP A 110 12.85 6.16 -3.63
N GLY A 111 11.55 6.32 -3.92
CA GLY A 111 10.97 7.26 -4.86
C GLY A 111 10.42 8.55 -4.26
N GLU A 112 10.11 9.50 -5.16
CA GLU A 112 9.40 10.72 -4.82
C GLU A 112 7.89 10.54 -5.00
N PHE A 113 7.14 10.85 -3.94
CA PHE A 113 5.68 10.66 -3.92
C PHE A 113 4.93 11.55 -4.92
N ASP A 114 5.46 12.74 -5.25
CA ASP A 114 4.80 13.69 -6.17
C ASP A 114 4.93 13.31 -7.65
N ASP A 115 5.73 12.28 -7.96
CA ASP A 115 5.93 11.77 -9.31
C ASP A 115 5.47 10.31 -9.39
N GLU A 116 6.19 9.39 -8.73
CA GLU A 116 5.98 7.95 -8.91
C GLU A 116 4.69 7.43 -8.26
N TRP A 117 4.16 8.14 -7.25
CA TRP A 117 2.92 7.74 -6.56
C TRP A 117 1.69 8.51 -7.05
N ALA A 118 1.85 9.48 -7.96
CA ALA A 118 0.77 10.37 -8.37
C ALA A 118 -0.47 9.62 -8.87
N ASP A 119 -0.28 8.59 -9.71
CA ASP A 119 -1.37 7.77 -10.24
C ASP A 119 -2.05 6.92 -9.16
N ALA A 120 -1.27 6.36 -8.22
CA ALA A 120 -1.81 5.58 -7.11
C ALA A 120 -2.61 6.46 -6.14
N LEU A 121 -2.14 7.68 -5.88
CA LEU A 121 -2.82 8.68 -5.06
C LEU A 121 -4.08 9.21 -5.74
N ALA A 122 -4.03 9.50 -7.04
CA ALA A 122 -5.21 9.93 -7.79
C ALA A 122 -6.29 8.84 -7.80
N TRP A 123 -5.90 7.57 -7.96
CA TRP A 123 -6.80 6.43 -7.80
C TRP A 123 -7.37 6.37 -6.38
N PHE A 124 -6.53 6.47 -5.35
CA PHE A 124 -6.95 6.38 -3.95
C PHE A 124 -7.97 7.48 -3.59
N ASN A 125 -7.69 8.72 -4.01
CA ASN A 125 -8.55 9.88 -3.81
C ASN A 125 -9.92 9.77 -4.48
N ARG A 126 -10.03 8.94 -5.52
CA ARG A 126 -11.30 8.69 -6.21
C ARG A 126 -12.07 7.51 -5.62
N GLU A 127 -11.38 6.43 -5.27
CA GLU A 127 -12.02 5.14 -4.94
C GLU A 127 -12.14 4.85 -3.44
N VAL A 128 -11.26 5.41 -2.60
CA VAL A 128 -11.14 5.05 -1.18
C VAL A 128 -11.49 6.24 -0.29
N GLY A 129 -10.83 7.37 -0.48
CA GLY A 129 -11.00 8.57 0.34
C GLY A 129 -9.87 9.56 0.09
N HIS A 130 -9.91 10.72 0.74
CA HIS A 130 -8.92 11.77 0.50
C HIS A 130 -7.65 11.57 1.35
N ALA A 131 -6.50 11.48 0.68
CA ALA A 131 -5.15 11.57 1.22
C ALA A 131 -4.31 12.55 0.39
N TYR A 132 -3.32 13.16 1.03
CA TYR A 132 -2.31 13.98 0.37
C TYR A 132 -0.92 13.63 0.93
N VAL A 133 0.09 13.92 0.13
CA VAL A 133 1.50 13.74 0.50
C VAL A 133 1.99 15.05 1.10
N ASP A 134 2.53 15.00 2.31
CA ASP A 134 3.32 16.10 2.86
C ASP A 134 4.81 15.72 2.75
N ARG A 135 5.60 16.58 2.07
CA ARG A 135 7.04 16.37 1.85
C ARG A 135 7.85 16.31 3.15
N HIS A 136 7.30 16.73 4.29
CA HIS A 136 8.03 16.75 5.57
C HIS A 136 7.70 15.58 6.51
N LEU A 137 6.53 14.93 6.36
CA LEU A 137 6.09 13.83 7.20
C LEU A 137 5.17 12.93 6.36
N GLY A 138 5.49 11.64 6.25
CA GLY A 138 4.76 10.69 5.39
C GLY A 138 3.23 10.66 5.60
N PHE A 139 2.54 10.14 4.59
CA PHE A 139 1.10 9.85 4.48
C PHE A 139 0.20 10.38 5.64
N TYR A 140 -0.51 11.48 5.40
CA TYR A 140 -1.45 12.05 6.37
C TYR A 140 -2.91 11.73 6.05
N ARG A 141 -3.68 11.35 7.08
CA ARG A 141 -5.14 11.21 7.02
C ARG A 141 -5.80 12.43 7.65
N PRO A 142 -6.71 13.14 6.95
CA PRO A 142 -7.63 14.07 7.60
C PRO A 142 -8.37 13.36 8.75
N SER A 143 -8.15 13.80 9.98
CA SER A 143 -8.92 13.35 11.14
C SER A 143 -10.41 13.38 10.80
N THR A 144 -11.12 12.27 11.00
CA THR A 144 -12.58 12.21 10.85
C THR A 144 -13.32 13.04 11.92
N SER A 145 -12.60 13.74 12.78
CA SER A 145 -13.15 14.44 13.95
C SER A 145 -12.94 15.96 13.94
N GLN A 146 -12.32 16.55 12.91
CA GLN A 146 -12.32 18.02 12.76
C GLN A 146 -12.39 18.46 11.29
N PRO A 147 -13.22 19.46 10.94
CA PRO A 147 -13.20 20.05 9.61
C PRO A 147 -11.84 20.71 9.41
N ILE A 148 -11.11 20.30 8.37
CA ILE A 148 -9.90 21.00 7.92
C ILE A 148 -10.35 22.40 7.47
N SER A 149 -10.05 23.40 8.28
CA SER A 149 -10.01 24.78 7.83
C SER A 149 -8.75 24.94 7.01
N ILE A 150 -8.91 25.12 5.70
CA ILE A 150 -7.83 25.53 4.80
C ILE A 150 -7.32 26.89 5.28
N PRO A 151 -6.06 27.08 5.69
CA PRO A 151 -5.47 28.40 5.70
C PRO A 151 -5.11 28.74 4.25
N ASP A 152 -5.59 29.90 3.81
CA ASP A 152 -5.34 30.51 2.52
C ASP A 152 -3.91 30.26 1.99
N LEU A 153 -3.80 29.54 0.88
CA LEU A 153 -2.62 29.61 0.03
C LEU A 153 -2.71 30.92 -0.77
N CYS A 154 -2.17 31.98 -0.19
CA CYS A 154 -1.71 33.14 -0.93
C CYS A 154 -0.57 32.71 -1.88
N PHE A 155 -0.68 33.20 -3.11
CA PHE A 155 0.25 33.28 -4.24
C PHE A 155 1.70 32.79 -4.06
#